data_AF-A0A9D6R331-F1
#
_entry.id   AF-A0A9D6R331-F1
#
_cell.length_a   1.000
_cell.length_b   1.000
_cell.length_c   1.000
_cell.angle_alpha   90.00
_cell.angle_beta   90.00
_cell.angle_gamma   90.00
#
_symmetry.space_group_name_H-M   'P 1'
#
loop_
_entity.id
_entity.type
_entity.pdbx_description
1 polymer ?
#
loop_
_entity_poly.entity_id
_entity_poly.type
_entity_poly.pdbx_seq_one_letter_code
_entity_poly.pdbx_strand_id
1 'polypeptide(L)' 'MMLSFTVNGQTRQVETDPRTLLLHVLREELGLRGAKYGCGEGECGACTVLLNGHAVNACLTVAGQAHGGDIV' A
#
# COMPACT_ATOMS: atom_id res chain seq x y z
N MET A 1 -6.64 -13.87 -0.85
CA MET A 1 -5.27 -14.44 -0.94
C MET A 1 -4.48 -13.89 0.23
N MET A 2 -3.63 -14.71 0.86
CA MET A 2 -2.71 -14.21 1.90
C MET A 2 -1.55 -13.46 1.24
N LEU A 3 -1.42 -12.17 1.52
CA LEU A 3 -0.31 -11.33 1.06
C LEU A 3 0.61 -10.97 2.25
N SER A 4 1.90 -10.79 1.98
CA SER A 4 2.90 -10.39 2.97
C SER A 4 3.61 -9.12 2.48
N PHE A 5 3.89 -8.20 3.40
CA PHE A 5 4.60 -6.94 3.15
C PHE A 5 5.59 -6.68 4.28
N THR A 6 6.68 -5.95 4.02
CA THR A 6 7.47 -5.32 5.09
C THR A 6 7.08 -3.85 5.11
N VAL A 7 6.40 -3.38 6.16
CA VAL A 7 5.95 -2.00 6.26
C VAL A 7 6.66 -1.32 7.42
N ASN A 8 7.44 -0.28 7.14
CA ASN A 8 8.27 0.42 8.12
C ASN A 8 9.16 -0.56 8.93
N GLY A 9 9.80 -1.51 8.24
CA GLY A 9 10.67 -2.53 8.84
C GLY A 9 9.95 -3.67 9.58
N GLN A 10 8.61 -3.71 9.58
CA GLN A 10 7.84 -4.77 10.22
C GLN A 10 7.12 -5.63 9.19
N THR A 11 7.36 -6.95 9.20
CA THR A 11 6.60 -7.88 8.37
C THR A 11 5.14 -7.95 8.82
N ARG A 12 4.22 -7.79 7.87
CA ARG A 12 2.77 -7.81 8.06
C ARG A 12 2.14 -8.71 7.02
N GLN A 13 1.24 -9.58 7.45
CA GLN A 13 0.44 -10.42 6.57
C GLN A 13 -1.03 -9.99 6.62
N VAL A 14 -1.72 -10.09 5.49
CA VAL A 14 -3.13 -9.74 5.36
C VAL A 14 -3.80 -10.63 4.33
N GLU A 15 -5.01 -11.08 4.65
CA GLU A 15 -5.85 -11.79 3.70
C GLU A 15 -6.75 -10.79 2.97
N THR A 16 -6.51 -10.58 1.67
CA THR A 16 -7.28 -9.62 0.84
C THR A 16 -7.32 -10.06 -0.62
N ASP A 17 -8.14 -9.39 -1.45
CA ASP A 17 -8.09 -9.55 -2.91
C ASP A 17 -6.79 -8.90 -3.43
N PRO A 18 -5.96 -9.59 -4.24
CA PRO A 18 -4.76 -8.98 -4.83
C PRO A 18 -5.01 -7.71 -5.66
N ARG A 19 -6.25 -7.48 -6.10
CA ARG A 19 -6.67 -6.27 -6.83
C ARG A 19 -7.07 -5.12 -5.90
N THR A 20 -7.19 -5.34 -4.59
CA THR A 20 -7.40 -4.26 -3.61
C THR A 20 -6.28 -3.24 -3.73
N LEU A 21 -6.62 -1.95 -3.74
CA LEU A 21 -5.61 -0.89 -3.82
C LEU A 21 -4.71 -0.90 -2.59
N LEU A 22 -3.42 -0.68 -2.79
CA LEU A 22 -2.41 -0.67 -1.73
C LEU A 22 -2.77 0.35 -0.64
N LEU A 23 -3.28 1.51 -1.03
CA LEU A 23 -3.76 2.53 -0.08
C LEU A 23 -4.86 2.00 0.85
N HIS A 24 -5.78 1.19 0.32
CA HIS A 24 -6.86 0.60 1.13
C HIS A 24 -6.29 -0.43 2.11
N VAL A 25 -5.40 -1.31 1.63
CA VAL A 25 -4.74 -2.31 2.49
C VAL A 25 -3.98 -1.64 3.64
N LEU A 26 -3.17 -0.62 3.35
CA LEU A 26 -2.41 0.07 4.38
C LEU A 26 -3.31 0.69 5.44
N ARG A 27 -4.36 1.39 5.02
CA ARG A 27 -5.19 2.21 5.91
C ARG A 27 -6.24 1.42 6.68
N GLU A 28 -6.96 0.56 5.98
CA GLU A 28 -8.17 -0.08 6.51
C GLU A 28 -7.86 -1.47 7.06
N GLU A 29 -7.05 -2.27 6.35
CA GLU A 29 -6.70 -3.62 6.81
C GLU A 29 -5.56 -3.60 7.85
N LEU A 30 -4.49 -2.82 7.58
CA LEU A 30 -3.32 -2.73 8.47
C LEU A 30 -3.39 -1.59 9.48
N GLY A 31 -4.39 -0.70 9.37
CA GLY A 31 -4.59 0.44 10.28
C GLY A 31 -3.56 1.58 10.18
N LEU A 32 -2.69 1.55 9.17
CA LEU A 32 -1.60 2.50 8.94
C LEU A 32 -2.09 3.71 8.14
N ARG A 33 -2.53 4.74 8.85
CA ARG A 33 -3.20 5.91 8.26
C ARG A 33 -2.26 7.06 7.87
N GLY A 34 -0.96 6.79 7.71
CA GLY A 34 0.06 7.77 7.30
C GLY A 34 -0.23 8.31 5.89
N ALA A 35 -0.23 7.43 4.89
CA ALA A 35 -0.69 7.73 3.54
C ALA A 35 -2.18 8.09 3.53
N LYS A 36 -2.53 9.15 2.78
CA LYS A 36 -3.88 9.73 2.79
C LYS A 36 -4.61 9.44 1.48
N TYR A 37 -5.91 9.27 1.59
CA TYR A 37 -6.79 9.40 0.44
C TYR A 37 -7.00 10.88 0.14
N GLY A 38 -6.68 11.30 -1.08
CA GLY A 38 -6.90 12.66 -1.58
C GLY A 38 -7.84 12.66 -2.78
N CYS A 39 -7.33 12.31 -3.96
CA CYS A 39 -8.09 12.27 -5.22
C CYS A 39 -8.48 10.86 -5.69
N GLY A 40 -7.64 9.84 -5.45
CA GLY A 40 -7.87 8.47 -5.93
C GLY A 40 -7.44 8.22 -7.39
N GLU A 41 -6.95 9.24 -8.10
CA GLU A 41 -6.65 9.21 -9.53
C GLU A 41 -5.16 9.48 -9.85
N GLY A 42 -4.32 9.66 -8.82
CA GLY A 42 -2.86 9.81 -8.97
C GLY A 42 -2.34 11.25 -9.07
N GLU A 43 -3.22 12.25 -9.04
CA GLU A 43 -2.86 13.65 -9.28
C GLU A 43 -2.27 14.36 -8.05
N CYS A 44 -2.82 14.10 -6.86
CA CYS A 44 -2.51 14.91 -5.67
C CYS A 44 -1.25 14.48 -4.87
N GLY A 45 -0.72 13.28 -5.09
CA GLY A 45 0.40 12.74 -4.30
C GLY A 45 0.14 12.45 -2.80
N ALA A 46 -1.05 12.70 -2.28
CA ALA A 46 -1.34 12.51 -0.84
C ALA A 46 -1.21 11.04 -0.36
N CYS A 47 -1.25 10.10 -1.30
CA CYS A 47 -1.13 8.66 -1.05
C CYS A 47 0.27 8.10 -1.34
N THR A 48 1.26 8.95 -1.63
CA THR A 48 2.59 8.50 -2.00
C THR A 48 3.25 7.72 -0.87
N VAL A 49 3.82 6.56 -1.22
CA VAL A 49 4.66 5.70 -0.37
C VAL A 49 5.91 5.33 -1.16
N LEU A 50 6.95 4.88 -0.46
CA LEU A 50 8.10 4.25 -1.12
C LEU A 50 7.85 2.75 -1.18
N LEU A 51 7.74 2.18 -2.38
CA LEU A 51 7.71 0.74 -2.61
C LEU A 51 9.07 0.31 -3.16
N ASN A 52 9.80 -0.49 -2.39
CA ASN A 52 11.18 -0.92 -2.70
C ASN A 52 12.08 0.28 -3.03
N GLY A 53 11.94 1.38 -2.29
CA GLY A 53 12.70 2.62 -2.49
C GLY A 53 12.18 3.54 -3.60
N HIS A 54 11.17 3.13 -4.38
CA HIS A 54 10.58 3.96 -5.44
C HIS A 54 9.27 4.61 -5.00
N ALA A 55 9.14 5.92 -5.24
CA ALA A 55 7.89 6.63 -4.98
C ALA A 55 6.78 6.15 -5.91
N VAL A 56 5.66 5.69 -5.33
CA VAL A 56 4.47 5.24 -6.07
C VAL A 56 3.21 5.82 -5.46
N ASN A 57 2.18 6.01 -6.30
CA ASN A 57 0.84 6.37 -5.84
C ASN A 57 0.11 5.11 -5.35
N ALA A 58 -0.02 4.93 -4.03
CA ALA A 58 -0.69 3.75 -3.46
C ALA A 58 -2.16 3.62 -3.87
N CYS A 59 -2.81 4.70 -4.33
CA CYS A 59 -4.17 4.65 -4.86
C CYS A 59 -4.28 4.05 -6.29
N LEU A 60 -3.16 3.88 -7.00
CA LEU A 60 -3.10 3.26 -8.33
C LEU A 60 -2.34 1.94 -8.35
N THR A 61 -1.64 1.59 -7.27
CA THR A 61 -0.96 0.30 -7.10
C THR A 61 -1.92 -0.70 -6.47
N VAL A 62 -2.02 -1.90 -7.03
CA VAL A 62 -2.79 -2.99 -6.39
C VAL A 62 -1.90 -3.80 -5.44
N ALA A 63 -2.48 -4.34 -4.36
CA ALA A 63 -1.77 -5.03 -3.30
C ALA A 63 -0.97 -6.24 -3.80
N GLY A 64 -1.46 -6.95 -4.82
CA GLY A 64 -0.76 -8.05 -5.46
C GLY A 64 0.56 -7.65 -6.12
N GLN A 65 0.67 -6.43 -6.64
CA GLN A 65 1.93 -5.90 -7.20
C GLN A 65 2.96 -5.59 -6.12
N ALA A 66 2.50 -5.26 -4.91
CA ALA A 66 3.37 -4.96 -3.78
C ALA A 66 3.69 -6.20 -2.92
N HIS A 67 3.18 -7.39 -3.27
CA HIS A 67 3.40 -8.61 -2.50
C HIS A 67 4.89 -8.91 -2.33
N GLY A 68 5.33 -9.12 -1.09
CA GLY A 68 6.72 -9.35 -0.72
C GLY A 68 7.59 -8.08 -0.72
N GLY A 69 7.04 -6.90 -1.03
CA GLY A 69 7.77 -5.64 -1.09
C GLY A 69 8.02 -4.98 0.26
N ASP A 70 9.00 -4.09 0.27
CA ASP A 70 9.27 -3.14 1.36
C ASP A 70 8.54 -1.83 1.11
N ILE A 71 7.81 -1.35 2.12
CA ILE A 71 6.94 -0.16 2.05
C ILE A 71 7.30 0.78 3.19
N VAL A 72 7.55 2.05 2.85
CA VAL A 72 7.74 3.15 3.80
C VAL A 72 6.71 4.24 3.56
#